data_AF-A0A7C5URK0-F1
#
_entry.id   AF-A0A7C5URK0-F1
#
_cell.length_a   1.000
_cell.length_b   1.000
_cell.length_c   1.000
_cell.angle_alpha   90.00
_cell.angle_beta   90.00
_cell.angle_gamma   90.00
#
_symmetry.space_group_name_H-M   'P 1'
#
loop_
_entity.id
_entity.type
_entity.pdbx_description
1 polymer ?
#
loop_
_entity_poly.entity_id
_entity_poly.type
_entity_poly.pdbx_seq_one_letter_code
_entity_poly.pdbx_strand_id
1 'polypeptide(L)'
;MLNKIIEIGPYFYDTDEPSIRILNDEALKIASSDAVRYFEKLDKIPGKTLILVLAMGASEYWGCNRRGDYWPEKPIPGLVEPEETLLAKYKTFETTAKIYLHHVNYDPAKSIGDVVKAFYNYDMHRVELILAVDNEKGREQVEALKQNK
;
A
#
# COMPACT_ATOMS: atom_id res chain seq x y z
N MET A 1 28.05 -9.55 25.95
CA MET A 1 27.29 -9.60 24.68
C MET A 1 26.44 -8.36 24.61
N LEU A 2 26.69 -7.49 23.63
CA LEU A 2 25.97 -6.22 23.46
C LEU A 2 24.64 -6.49 22.77
N ASN A 3 23.55 -6.29 23.50
CA ASN A 3 22.21 -6.28 22.92
C ASN A 3 21.97 -4.90 22.29
N LYS A 4 21.60 -4.85 21.01
CA LYS A 4 21.04 -3.64 20.39
C LYS A 4 19.53 -3.74 20.45
N ILE A 5 18.96 -3.11 21.48
CA ILE A 5 17.52 -2.86 21.57
C ILE A 5 17.23 -1.72 20.58
N ILE A 6 16.32 -1.93 19.63
CA ILE A 6 15.86 -0.86 18.74
C ILE A 6 14.52 -0.37 19.30
N GLU A 7 14.60 0.69 20.08
CA GLU A 7 13.47 1.48 20.53
C GLU A 7 13.04 2.40 19.37
N ILE A 8 11.75 2.38 19.01
CA ILE A 8 11.22 3.34 18.04
C ILE A 8 10.77 4.55 18.86
N GLY A 9 11.74 5.35 19.29
CA GLY A 9 11.49 6.58 20.03
C GLY A 9 10.76 7.63 19.17
N PRO A 10 10.15 8.65 19.81
CA PRO A 10 9.45 9.72 19.10
C PRO A 10 10.35 10.62 18.24
N TYR A 11 11.67 10.36 18.17
CA TYR A 11 12.69 11.20 17.51
C TYR A 11 13.74 10.36 16.76
N PHE A 12 14.35 10.93 15.70
CA PHE A 12 15.50 10.39 15.00
C PHE A 12 16.78 10.57 15.84
N TYR A 13 17.54 9.50 16.04
CA TYR A 13 18.67 9.46 16.97
C TYR A 13 19.82 10.45 16.68
N ASP A 14 20.03 10.83 15.42
CA ASP A 14 21.18 11.67 15.03
C ASP A 14 20.85 13.17 14.99
N THR A 15 19.57 13.53 14.91
CA THR A 15 19.12 14.92 14.69
C THR A 15 18.20 15.44 15.79
N ASP A 16 17.76 14.56 16.71
CA ASP A 16 16.75 14.84 17.73
C ASP A 16 15.44 15.41 17.13
N GLU A 17 15.21 15.13 15.84
CA GLU A 17 14.00 15.56 15.14
C GLU A 17 12.87 14.56 15.36
N PRO A 18 11.63 15.02 15.64
CA PRO A 18 10.53 14.10 15.88
C PRO A 18 10.24 13.25 14.64
N SER A 19 10.19 11.93 14.82
CA SER A 19 9.87 10.98 13.74
C SER A 19 8.38 11.05 13.35
N ILE A 20 7.55 11.66 14.19
CA ILE A 20 6.12 11.91 13.99
C ILE A 20 5.78 13.30 14.56
N ARG A 21 5.16 14.17 13.77
CA ARG A 21 4.65 15.48 14.22
C ARG A 21 3.21 15.68 13.77
N ILE A 22 2.34 16.10 14.68
CA ILE A 22 0.98 16.56 14.34
C ILE A 22 1.13 17.95 13.72
N LEU A 23 0.75 18.05 12.44
CA LEU A 23 0.49 19.33 11.78
C LEU A 23 -0.99 19.64 12.02
N ASN A 24 -1.28 20.76 12.69
CA ASN A 24 -2.63 21.18 12.99
C ASN A 24 -3.53 21.20 11.74
N ASP A 25 -4.80 20.89 11.99
CA ASP A 25 -5.85 20.48 11.05
C ASP A 25 -6.03 21.31 9.77
N GLU A 26 -6.48 20.60 8.74
CA GLU A 26 -6.94 21.05 7.41
C GLU A 26 -5.88 21.30 6.33
N ALA A 27 -5.03 20.30 6.10
CA ALA A 27 -4.58 19.98 4.75
C ALA A 27 -4.55 18.46 4.56
N LEU A 28 -5.65 17.89 4.05
CA LEU A 28 -5.59 16.54 3.46
C LEU A 28 -4.75 16.66 2.18
N LYS A 29 -3.43 16.48 2.31
CA LYS A 29 -2.50 16.48 1.17
C LYS A 29 -2.69 15.19 0.39
N ILE A 30 -3.73 15.17 -0.44
CA ILE A 30 -3.89 14.18 -1.48
C ILE A 30 -2.93 14.62 -2.59
N ALA A 31 -1.81 13.92 -2.73
CA ALA A 31 -1.04 14.01 -3.96
C ALA A 31 -1.98 13.66 -5.13
N SER A 32 -1.91 14.41 -6.23
CA SER A 32 -2.67 14.14 -7.45
C SER A 32 -2.66 12.63 -7.73
N SER A 33 -3.81 11.98 -7.55
CA SER A 33 -3.94 10.53 -7.61
C SER A 33 -5.14 10.20 -8.46
N ASP A 34 -4.89 9.52 -9.57
CA ASP A 34 -5.96 8.98 -10.41
C ASP A 34 -6.78 7.94 -9.65
N ALA A 35 -6.20 7.28 -8.65
CA ALA A 35 -6.92 6.37 -7.77
C ALA A 35 -7.99 7.11 -6.97
N VAL A 36 -7.69 8.29 -6.42
CA VAL A 36 -8.67 9.10 -5.70
C VAL A 36 -9.77 9.60 -6.63
N ARG A 37 -9.41 10.15 -7.80
CA ARG A 37 -10.41 10.61 -8.78
C ARG A 37 -11.32 9.48 -9.28
N TYR A 38 -10.78 8.27 -9.41
CA TYR A 38 -11.56 7.10 -9.77
C TYR A 38 -12.48 6.68 -8.63
N PHE A 39 -11.96 6.66 -7.40
CA PHE A 39 -12.73 6.29 -6.20
C PHE A 39 -13.94 7.21 -5.98
N GLU A 40 -13.79 8.52 -6.18
CA GLU A 40 -14.89 9.50 -6.05
C GLU A 40 -16.05 9.24 -7.02
N LYS A 41 -15.78 8.60 -8.16
CA LYS A 41 -16.78 8.26 -9.18
C LYS A 41 -17.33 6.85 -9.02
N LEU A 42 -16.79 6.06 -8.09
CA LEU A 42 -17.14 4.66 -7.94
C LEU A 42 -18.40 4.53 -7.08
N ASP A 43 -19.40 3.86 -7.61
CA ASP A 43 -20.59 3.52 -6.85
C ASP A 43 -20.26 2.58 -5.69
N LYS A 44 -21.02 2.68 -4.61
CA LYS A 44 -20.94 1.74 -3.50
C LYS A 44 -21.27 0.33 -4.00
N ILE A 45 -20.43 -0.64 -3.65
CA ILE A 45 -20.69 -2.05 -3.93
C ILE A 45 -21.40 -2.66 -2.72
N PRO A 46 -22.66 -3.15 -2.85
CA PRO A 46 -23.38 -3.76 -1.74
C PRO A 46 -22.59 -4.90 -1.08
N GLY A 47 -22.58 -4.92 0.26
CA GLY A 47 -21.85 -5.94 1.03
C GLY A 47 -20.32 -5.79 1.02
N LYS A 48 -19.77 -4.77 0.38
CA LYS A 48 -18.33 -4.49 0.35
C LYS A 48 -18.00 -3.13 0.95
N THR A 49 -16.79 -3.01 1.48
CA THR A 49 -16.18 -1.73 1.85
C THR A 49 -15.02 -1.45 0.90
N LEU A 50 -15.07 -0.30 0.25
CA LEU A 50 -14.03 0.14 -0.66
C LEU A 50 -12.96 0.91 0.12
N ILE A 51 -11.69 0.55 -0.09
CA ILE A 51 -10.54 1.20 0.55
C ILE A 51 -9.46 1.50 -0.48
N LEU A 52 -8.76 2.61 -0.29
CA LEU A 52 -7.56 2.96 -1.03
C LEU A 52 -6.33 2.56 -0.21
N VAL A 53 -5.41 1.79 -0.79
CA VAL A 53 -4.16 1.41 -0.14
C VAL A 53 -2.96 1.74 -1.01
N LEU A 54 -1.85 2.04 -0.35
CA LEU A 54 -0.54 2.14 -0.98
C LEU A 54 0.08 0.75 -0.99
N ALA A 55 0.24 0.15 -2.16
CA ALA A 55 0.72 -1.22 -2.27
C ALA A 55 2.24 -1.30 -2.28
N MET A 56 2.89 -0.50 -3.13
CA MET A 56 4.34 -0.60 -3.37
C MET A 56 4.92 0.75 -3.82
N GLY A 57 6.12 1.09 -3.37
CA GLY A 57 6.88 2.22 -3.90
C GLY A 57 7.94 1.76 -4.89
N ALA A 58 8.26 2.59 -5.88
CA ALA A 58 9.46 2.40 -6.69
C ALA A 58 10.69 2.58 -5.82
N SER A 59 11.58 1.59 -5.84
CA SER A 59 12.64 1.49 -4.85
C SER A 59 13.76 2.52 -5.03
N GLU A 60 13.88 3.11 -6.21
CA GLU A 60 14.78 4.24 -6.47
C GLU A 60 14.38 5.50 -5.68
N TYR A 61 13.10 5.61 -5.32
CA TYR A 61 12.55 6.77 -4.59
C TYR A 61 12.33 6.47 -3.10
N TRP A 62 11.94 5.23 -2.78
CA TRP A 62 11.50 4.85 -1.43
C TRP A 62 12.40 3.80 -0.74
N GLY A 63 13.38 3.24 -1.45
CA GLY A 63 14.23 2.16 -0.96
C GLY A 63 13.50 0.81 -0.86
N CYS A 64 14.22 -0.20 -0.36
CA CYS A 64 13.63 -1.51 -0.08
C CYS A 64 12.64 -1.43 1.09
N ASN A 65 11.67 -2.33 1.12
CA ASN A 65 10.90 -2.53 2.34
C ASN A 65 11.79 -3.15 3.46
N ARG A 66 11.25 -3.27 4.68
CA ARG A 66 11.99 -3.82 5.84
C ARG A 66 12.51 -5.26 5.64
N ARG A 67 11.92 -6.02 4.73
CA ARG A 67 12.35 -7.38 4.38
C ARG A 67 13.43 -7.41 3.30
N GLY A 68 13.84 -6.24 2.81
CA GLY A 68 14.80 -6.11 1.72
C GLY A 68 14.18 -6.28 0.34
N ASP A 69 12.85 -6.41 0.24
CA ASP A 69 12.22 -6.55 -1.05
C ASP A 69 12.30 -5.22 -1.82
N TYR A 70 12.70 -5.33 -3.08
CA TYR A 70 13.06 -4.21 -3.94
C TYR A 70 12.38 -4.40 -5.31
N TRP A 71 11.65 -3.38 -5.74
CA TRP A 71 11.05 -3.30 -7.07
C TRP A 71 11.35 -1.95 -7.70
N PRO A 72 12.20 -1.92 -8.74
CA PRO A 72 12.54 -0.68 -9.40
C PRO A 72 11.44 -0.26 -10.39
N GLU A 73 11.31 1.05 -10.59
CA GLU A 73 10.53 1.62 -11.68
C GLU A 73 11.15 1.27 -13.03
N LYS A 74 12.49 1.23 -13.10
CA LYS A 74 13.25 1.06 -14.35
C LYS A 74 14.04 -0.25 -14.38
N PRO A 75 14.37 -0.77 -15.56
CA PRO A 75 15.20 -1.98 -15.67
C PRO A 75 16.57 -1.74 -15.04
N ILE A 76 17.14 -2.79 -14.43
CA ILE A 76 18.51 -2.78 -13.91
C ILE A 76 19.28 -3.86 -14.66
N PRO A 77 20.27 -3.50 -15.51
CA PRO A 77 21.00 -4.47 -16.31
C PRO A 77 21.58 -5.63 -15.48
N GLY A 78 21.20 -6.85 -15.84
CA GLY A 78 21.65 -8.08 -15.17
C GLY A 78 20.98 -8.37 -13.82
N LEU A 79 19.98 -7.59 -13.41
CA LEU A 79 19.23 -7.80 -12.16
C LEU A 79 17.71 -7.73 -12.31
N VAL A 80 17.20 -6.80 -13.13
CA VAL A 80 15.75 -6.64 -13.37
C VAL A 80 15.52 -6.33 -14.84
N GLU A 81 14.85 -7.26 -15.52
CA GLU A 81 14.48 -7.09 -16.92
C GLU A 81 13.33 -6.09 -17.08
N PRO A 82 13.15 -5.45 -18.25
CA PRO A 82 12.11 -4.43 -18.46
C PRO A 82 10.70 -4.89 -18.11
N GLU A 83 10.38 -6.15 -18.40
CA GLU A 83 9.07 -6.76 -18.15
C GLU A 83 8.85 -7.06 -16.67
N GLU A 84 9.89 -7.03 -15.85
CA GLU A 84 9.84 -7.33 -14.41
C GLU A 84 9.81 -6.08 -13.53
N THR A 85 9.89 -4.89 -14.16
CA THR A 85 9.80 -3.60 -13.48
C THR A 85 8.44 -3.38 -12.84
N LEU A 86 8.41 -2.50 -11.82
CA LEU A 86 7.19 -2.11 -11.15
C LEU A 86 6.16 -1.51 -12.13
N LEU A 87 6.61 -0.69 -13.09
CA LEU A 87 5.76 -0.10 -14.12
C LEU A 87 5.17 -1.14 -15.08
N ALA A 88 5.93 -2.19 -15.42
CA ALA A 88 5.43 -3.26 -16.28
C ALA A 88 4.43 -4.17 -15.55
N LYS A 89 4.62 -4.39 -14.25
CA LYS A 89 3.90 -5.43 -13.50
C LYS A 89 2.76 -4.93 -12.62
N TYR A 90 2.68 -3.66 -12.24
CA TYR A 90 1.66 -3.21 -11.26
C TYR A 90 0.21 -3.51 -11.69
N LYS A 91 -0.08 -3.58 -12.99
CA LYS A 91 -1.42 -3.94 -13.48
C LYS A 91 -1.82 -5.38 -13.19
N THR A 92 -0.86 -6.27 -12.93
CA THR A 92 -1.15 -7.66 -12.56
C THR A 92 -1.92 -7.77 -11.24
N PHE A 93 -1.85 -6.77 -10.36
CA PHE A 93 -2.69 -6.73 -9.16
C PHE A 93 -4.18 -6.86 -9.47
N GLU A 94 -4.66 -6.34 -10.61
CA GLU A 94 -6.08 -6.42 -11.00
C GLU A 94 -6.52 -7.86 -11.34
N THR A 95 -5.58 -8.75 -11.71
CA THR A 95 -5.90 -10.11 -12.19
C THR A 95 -5.41 -11.22 -11.28
N THR A 96 -4.32 -11.02 -10.54
CA THR A 96 -3.67 -12.08 -9.75
C THR A 96 -3.81 -11.89 -8.25
N ALA A 97 -4.02 -10.65 -7.78
CA ALA A 97 -4.03 -10.37 -6.36
C ALA A 97 -5.42 -10.50 -5.74
N LYS A 98 -5.42 -10.94 -4.48
CA LYS A 98 -6.59 -11.07 -3.61
C LYS A 98 -6.21 -10.57 -2.22
N ILE A 99 -7.21 -10.23 -1.41
CA ILE A 99 -6.99 -9.71 -0.06
C ILE A 99 -7.00 -10.87 0.93
N TYR A 100 -5.92 -11.06 1.69
CA TYR A 100 -5.80 -12.14 2.67
C TYR A 100 -5.45 -11.60 4.05
N LEU A 101 -5.88 -12.33 5.07
CA LEU A 101 -5.47 -12.11 6.45
C LEU A 101 -4.13 -12.80 6.74
N HIS A 102 -3.27 -12.14 7.51
CA HIS A 102 -2.00 -12.69 8.03
C HIS A 102 -1.07 -13.34 6.99
N HIS A 103 -1.08 -12.85 5.74
CA HIS A 103 -0.31 -13.42 4.62
C HIS A 103 -0.62 -14.90 4.30
N VAL A 104 -1.80 -15.40 4.67
CA VAL A 104 -2.26 -16.76 4.33
C VAL A 104 -2.88 -16.76 2.93
N ASN A 105 -2.03 -16.68 1.90
CA ASN A 105 -2.44 -16.53 0.49
C ASN A 105 -2.45 -17.85 -0.32
N TYR A 106 -2.16 -18.99 0.31
CA TYR A 106 -2.05 -20.29 -0.38
C TYR A 106 -3.41 -20.83 -0.89
N ASP A 107 -4.50 -20.46 -0.22
CA ASP A 107 -5.85 -20.88 -0.58
C ASP A 107 -6.70 -19.67 -0.97
N PRO A 108 -7.02 -19.49 -2.27
CA PRO A 108 -7.85 -18.40 -2.75
C PRO A 108 -9.23 -18.30 -2.09
N ALA A 109 -9.80 -19.40 -1.59
CA ALA A 109 -11.09 -19.39 -0.92
C ALA A 109 -11.09 -18.58 0.39
N LYS A 110 -9.91 -18.42 1.00
CA LYS A 110 -9.69 -17.62 2.22
C LYS A 110 -9.57 -16.12 1.96
N SER A 111 -9.67 -15.69 0.69
CA SER A 111 -9.70 -14.29 0.36
C SER A 111 -10.89 -13.59 1.04
N ILE A 112 -10.62 -12.43 1.62
CA ILE A 112 -11.62 -11.52 2.17
C ILE A 112 -12.01 -10.41 1.18
N GLY A 113 -11.51 -10.45 -0.07
CA GLY A 113 -11.89 -9.48 -1.09
C GLY A 113 -10.96 -9.41 -2.28
N ASP A 114 -11.18 -8.38 -3.11
CA ASP A 114 -10.59 -8.29 -4.44
C ASP A 114 -9.95 -6.93 -4.69
N VAL A 115 -8.99 -6.89 -5.62
CA VAL A 115 -8.46 -5.63 -6.17
C VAL A 115 -9.40 -5.16 -7.27
N VAL A 116 -10.04 -4.01 -7.08
CA VAL A 116 -10.94 -3.39 -8.07
C VAL A 116 -10.13 -2.72 -9.17
N LYS A 117 -9.07 -2.00 -8.78
CA LYS A 117 -8.24 -1.25 -9.72
C LYS A 117 -6.85 -0.98 -9.16
N ALA A 118 -5.85 -1.00 -10.03
CA ALA A 118 -4.48 -0.64 -9.72
C ALA A 118 -4.08 0.63 -10.48
N PHE A 119 -3.35 1.53 -9.83
CA PHE A 119 -2.86 2.77 -10.41
C PHE A 119 -1.37 2.89 -10.14
N TYR A 120 -0.65 3.49 -11.07
CA TYR A 120 0.69 3.98 -10.81
C TYR A 120 0.61 5.49 -10.68
N ASN A 121 0.98 6.01 -9.50
CA ASN A 121 1.07 7.43 -9.25
C ASN A 121 2.47 7.89 -9.68
N TYR A 122 2.55 8.58 -10.82
CA TYR A 122 3.82 9.05 -11.39
C TYR A 122 4.46 10.18 -10.58
N ASP A 123 3.67 11.02 -9.90
CA ASP A 123 4.20 12.10 -9.07
C ASP A 123 4.83 11.57 -7.78
N MET A 124 4.27 10.47 -7.24
CA MET A 124 4.70 9.84 -5.99
C MET A 124 5.54 8.57 -6.21
N HIS A 125 5.74 8.14 -7.45
CA HIS A 125 6.45 6.92 -7.84
C HIS A 125 6.03 5.68 -7.04
N ARG A 126 4.73 5.39 -7.01
CA ARG A 126 4.15 4.29 -6.22
C ARG A 126 2.89 3.69 -6.84
N VAL A 127 2.57 2.46 -6.45
CA VAL A 127 1.36 1.73 -6.79
C VAL A 127 0.29 1.98 -5.74
N GLU A 128 -0.89 2.36 -6.20
CA GLU A 128 -2.09 2.60 -5.39
C GLU A 128 -3.19 1.64 -5.84
N LEU A 129 -3.85 0.96 -4.89
CA LEU A 129 -4.89 -0.02 -5.18
C LEU A 129 -6.21 0.41 -4.55
N ILE A 130 -7.29 0.29 -5.32
CA ILE A 130 -8.65 0.30 -4.76
C ILE A 130 -9.03 -1.15 -4.52
N LEU A 131 -9.36 -1.45 -3.27
CA LEU A 131 -9.74 -2.78 -2.81
C LEU A 131 -11.22 -2.82 -2.45
N ALA A 132 -11.88 -3.93 -2.73
CA ALA A 132 -13.23 -4.22 -2.26
C ALA A 132 -13.18 -5.34 -1.22
N VAL A 133 -13.27 -4.96 0.05
CA VAL A 133 -13.28 -5.89 1.19
C VAL A 133 -14.70 -6.39 1.44
N ASP A 134 -14.87 -7.68 1.63
CA ASP A 134 -16.13 -8.30 2.03
C ASP A 134 -16.48 -7.94 3.49
N ASN A 135 -17.66 -7.36 3.72
CA ASN A 135 -18.05 -6.90 5.05
C ASN A 135 -18.29 -8.03 6.05
N GLU A 136 -18.57 -9.26 5.58
CA GLU A 136 -18.74 -10.42 6.44
C GLU A 136 -17.39 -11.08 6.70
N LYS A 137 -16.64 -11.43 5.64
CA LYS A 137 -15.36 -12.13 5.79
C LYS A 137 -14.25 -11.25 6.39
N GLY A 138 -14.28 -9.94 6.12
CA GLY A 138 -13.32 -8.94 6.58
C GLY A 138 -13.87 -8.03 7.68
N ARG A 139 -14.89 -8.48 8.43
CA ARG A 139 -15.64 -7.67 9.39
C ARG A 139 -14.73 -6.91 10.36
N GLU A 140 -13.79 -7.60 10.99
CA GLU A 140 -12.91 -6.98 11.99
C GLU A 140 -12.06 -5.84 11.40
N GLN A 141 -11.56 -6.03 10.18
CA GLN A 141 -10.73 -5.05 9.48
C GLN A 141 -11.55 -3.84 9.08
N VAL A 142 -12.77 -4.07 8.57
CA VAL A 142 -13.71 -3.00 8.21
C VAL A 142 -14.10 -2.18 9.45
N GLU A 143 -14.38 -2.81 10.58
CA GLU A 143 -14.72 -2.08 11.80
C GLU A 143 -13.54 -1.31 12.39
N ALA A 144 -12.33 -1.89 12.38
CA ALA A 144 -11.11 -1.20 12.82
C ALA A 144 -10.83 0.07 11.98
N LEU A 145 -11.06 0.02 10.67
CA LEU A 145 -10.90 1.18 9.79
C LEU A 145 -11.93 2.29 10.05
N LYS A 146 -13.14 1.94 10.50
CA LYS A 146 -14.16 2.93 10.86
C LYS A 146 -13.88 3.62 12.21
N GLN A 147 -13.20 2.93 13.12
CA GLN A 147 -12.88 3.41 14.46
C GLN A 147 -11.63 4.30 14.52
N ASN A 148 -10.68 4.13 13.60
CA ASN A 148 -9.50 5.00 13.44
C ASN A 148 -9.80 6.29 12.67
N LYS A 149 -10.93 6.93 12.98
CA LYS A 149 -11.17 8.34 12.60
C LYS A 149 -10.58 9.26 13.66
#